data_AF-A0A444XGB9-F1
#
_entry.id   AF-A0A444XGB9-F1
#
_cell.length_a   1.000
_cell.length_b   1.000
_cell.length_c   1.000
_cell.angle_alpha   90.00
_cell.angle_beta   90.00
_cell.angle_gamma   90.00
#
_symmetry.space_group_name_H-M   'P 1'
#
loop_
_entity.id
_entity.type
_entity.pdbx_description
1 polymer ?
#
loop_
_entity_poly.entity_id
_entity_poly.type
_entity_poly.pdbx_seq_one_letter_code
_entity_poly.pdbx_strand_id
1 'polypeptide(L)'
;MFSANRQLRMHVKDLIQQNDQAGIRPSKTYQALANAVGGPANLTFTEKDVRNYISRHLRISGDETDPKELLKHFSRMKELNPNFFFEIDMDENHSIRNVFWADAWCRAAWEYFGDVVTVDTTYKTNRYDMPFGSFVGVNHHGMFTLLGCVFEWLFLADMFADRHMWVPVFFKDEFWAGMRSTQHSESIHSVFDKYLNSKSSLLQFVRQYQNCVIDKEQKELECDAADLRGIIPCVSSSPIEKRFQREYTNSMFRDVQDQFIKKADCDISSVNHHGTSKVCEVDQQKMVFDMSVYSRYQVVYCLQSSDVQCDCFMFQSNGIL
;
A
#
# COMPACT_ATOMS: atom_id res chain seq x y z
N MET A 1 29.74 19.48 0.59
CA MET A 1 28.43 19.06 1.10
C MET A 1 27.67 18.41 -0.05
N PHE A 2 27.52 17.09 -0.01
CA PHE A 2 27.05 16.26 -1.13
C PHE A 2 25.63 16.64 -1.58
N SER A 3 25.42 16.64 -2.90
CA SER A 3 24.17 17.00 -3.60
C SER A 3 23.00 16.02 -3.38
N ALA A 4 23.21 14.95 -2.62
CA ALA A 4 22.33 13.78 -2.64
C ALA A 4 21.09 13.86 -1.74
N ASN A 5 20.97 14.84 -0.83
CA ASN A 5 19.86 14.89 0.17
C ASN A 5 19.19 16.26 0.31
N ARG A 6 19.11 17.05 -0.76
CA ARG A 6 18.35 18.32 -0.75
C ARG A 6 16.92 18.07 -1.18
N GLN A 7 16.01 17.93 -0.21
CA GLN A 7 14.56 17.82 -0.47
C GLN A 7 13.78 18.81 0.38
N LEU A 8 12.87 19.54 -0.28
CA LEU A 8 11.81 20.30 0.37
C LEU A 8 10.76 19.30 0.88
N ARG A 9 10.52 19.28 2.19
CA ARG A 9 9.44 18.48 2.79
C ARG A 9 8.07 19.06 2.36
N MET A 10 7.02 18.23 2.37
CA MET A 10 5.68 18.63 1.93
C MET A 10 5.16 19.90 2.62
N HIS A 11 5.16 19.95 3.95
CA HIS A 11 4.72 21.15 4.68
C HIS A 11 5.50 22.44 4.31
N VAL A 12 6.78 22.30 3.92
CA VAL A 12 7.59 23.45 3.48
C VAL A 12 7.16 23.89 2.08
N LYS A 13 6.85 22.95 1.19
CA LYS A 13 6.34 23.24 -0.16
C LYS A 13 5.00 23.99 -0.10
N ASP A 14 4.08 23.55 0.76
CA ASP A 14 2.77 24.20 0.94
C ASP A 14 2.93 25.65 1.41
N LEU A 15 3.80 25.88 2.40
CA LEU A 15 4.06 27.21 2.93
C LEU A 15 4.78 28.11 1.92
N ILE A 16 5.67 27.55 1.09
CA ILE A 16 6.28 28.29 -0.02
C ILE A 16 5.21 28.73 -1.02
N GLN A 17 4.27 27.85 -1.36
CA GLN A 17 3.21 28.14 -2.33
C GLN A 17 2.23 29.19 -1.82
N GLN A 18 1.79 29.10 -0.56
CA GLN A 18 0.94 30.12 0.07
C GLN A 18 1.62 31.50 0.09
N ASN A 19 2.91 31.53 0.41
CA ASN A 19 3.68 32.78 0.42
C ASN A 19 3.84 33.37 -0.99
N ASP A 20 4.05 32.53 -2.01
CA ASP A 20 4.12 32.97 -3.40
C ASP A 20 2.78 33.55 -3.88
N GLN A 21 1.67 32.88 -3.57
CA GLN A 21 0.30 33.37 -3.84
C GLN A 21 0.01 34.70 -3.13
N ALA A 22 0.54 34.89 -1.92
CA ALA A 22 0.47 36.15 -1.19
C ALA A 22 1.45 37.23 -1.70
N GLY A 23 2.22 36.95 -2.77
CA GLY A 23 3.18 37.88 -3.37
C GLY A 23 4.46 38.08 -2.55
N ILE A 24 4.74 37.19 -1.59
CA ILE A 24 5.93 37.27 -0.74
C ILE A 24 7.13 36.80 -1.54
N ARG A 25 8.17 37.65 -1.59
CA ARG A 25 9.40 37.34 -2.33
C ARG A 25 10.05 36.04 -1.82
N PRO A 26 10.55 35.16 -2.72
CA PRO A 26 11.17 33.88 -2.34
C PRO A 26 12.28 34.01 -1.28
N SER A 27 13.06 35.09 -1.33
CA SER A 27 14.12 35.36 -0.35
C SER A 27 13.57 35.65 1.05
N LYS A 28 12.41 36.30 1.16
CA LYS A 28 11.71 36.55 2.43
C LYS A 28 11.11 35.28 2.98
N THR A 29 10.51 34.45 2.12
CA THR A 29 10.02 33.11 2.48
C THR A 29 11.14 32.23 3.04
N TYR A 30 12.29 32.16 2.36
CA TYR A 30 13.46 31.43 2.84
C TYR A 30 13.95 31.96 4.20
N GLN A 31 14.03 33.28 4.35
CA GLN A 31 14.49 33.89 5.60
C GLN A 31 13.53 33.61 6.77
N ALA A 32 12.22 33.63 6.53
CA ALA A 32 11.22 33.26 7.54
C ALA A 32 11.36 31.79 7.97
N LEU A 33 11.50 30.88 7.01
CA LEU A 33 11.73 29.45 7.27
C LEU A 33 13.04 29.20 8.04
N ALA A 34 14.12 29.89 7.66
CA ALA A 34 15.40 29.81 8.36
C ALA A 34 15.28 30.31 9.80
N ASN A 35 14.58 31.42 10.02
CA ASN A 35 14.36 31.96 11.36
C ASN A 35 13.55 31.00 12.25
N ALA A 36 12.53 30.33 11.69
CA ALA A 36 11.69 29.39 12.42
C ALA A 36 12.47 28.16 12.95
N VAL A 37 13.56 27.78 12.29
CA VAL A 37 14.42 26.65 12.70
C VAL A 37 15.71 27.08 13.40
N GLY A 38 15.83 28.36 13.79
CA GLY A 38 17.00 28.88 14.50
C GLY A 38 18.21 29.20 13.62
N GLY A 39 18.02 29.31 12.31
CA GLY A 39 19.00 29.83 11.36
C GLY A 39 19.17 28.97 10.11
N PRO A 40 19.83 29.51 9.05
CA PRO A 40 20.01 28.82 7.78
C PRO A 40 20.78 27.49 7.88
N ALA A 41 21.67 27.36 8.86
CA ALA A 41 22.48 26.14 9.07
C ALA A 41 21.64 24.91 9.41
N ASN A 42 20.41 25.10 9.93
CA ASN A 42 19.50 24.04 10.32
C ASN A 42 18.52 23.64 9.19
N LEU A 43 18.62 24.25 8.01
CA LEU A 43 17.81 23.89 6.85
C LEU A 43 18.52 22.85 5.98
N THR A 44 17.74 21.92 5.42
CA THR A 44 18.21 20.91 4.45
C THR A 44 18.22 21.42 3.01
N PHE A 45 17.77 22.66 2.78
CA PHE A 45 17.60 23.28 1.46
C PHE A 45 18.07 24.73 1.47
N THR A 46 18.25 25.29 0.28
CA THR A 46 18.75 26.65 0.07
C THR A 46 17.68 27.57 -0.51
N GLU A 47 17.90 28.88 -0.47
CA GLU A 47 17.04 29.87 -1.13
C GLU A 47 16.90 29.59 -2.65
N LYS A 48 17.94 29.04 -3.27
CA LYS A 48 17.89 28.60 -4.68
C LYS A 48 16.87 27.48 -4.88
N ASP A 49 16.71 26.58 -3.92
CA ASP A 49 15.73 25.50 -3.99
C ASP A 49 14.30 26.05 -3.88
N VAL A 50 14.07 27.07 -3.04
CA VAL A 50 12.79 27.81 -2.97
C VAL A 50 12.48 28.47 -4.32
N ARG A 51 13.45 29.19 -4.91
CA ARG A 51 13.29 29.82 -6.23
C ARG A 51 13.05 28.81 -7.35
N ASN A 52 13.77 27.68 -7.33
CA ASN A 52 13.59 26.60 -8.30
C ASN A 52 12.20 25.97 -8.16
N TYR A 53 11.72 25.75 -6.94
CA TYR A 53 10.38 25.25 -6.68
C TYR A 53 9.30 26.17 -7.26
N ILE A 54 9.35 27.46 -6.95
CA ILE A 54 8.41 28.47 -7.48
C ILE A 54 8.50 28.54 -9.01
N SER A 55 9.71 28.61 -9.58
CA SER A 55 9.90 28.68 -11.03
C SER A 55 9.37 27.43 -11.75
N ARG A 56 9.55 26.26 -11.14
CA ARG A 56 9.03 24.99 -11.65
C ARG A 56 7.51 24.96 -11.56
N HIS A 57 6.94 25.37 -10.42
CA HIS A 57 5.51 25.48 -10.20
C HIS A 57 4.85 26.42 -11.21
N LEU A 58 5.41 27.61 -11.47
CA LEU A 58 4.91 28.55 -12.48
C LEU A 58 4.93 27.98 -13.92
N ARG A 59 5.97 27.23 -14.29
CA ARG A 59 6.04 26.55 -15.60
C ARG A 59 4.99 25.46 -15.76
N ILE A 60 4.66 24.82 -14.65
CA ILE A 60 3.65 23.78 -14.55
C ILE A 60 2.24 24.37 -14.62
N SER A 61 1.97 25.43 -13.86
CA SER A 61 0.68 26.14 -13.85
C SER A 61 0.39 26.85 -15.18
N GLY A 62 1.42 27.18 -15.96
CA GLY A 62 1.27 27.73 -17.31
C GLY A 62 1.00 26.69 -18.41
N ASP A 63 1.14 25.39 -18.13
CA ASP A 63 0.85 24.31 -19.08
C ASP A 63 -0.55 23.74 -18.80
N GLU A 64 -1.60 24.49 -19.16
CA GLU A 64 -2.99 24.04 -19.07
C GLU A 64 -3.31 22.85 -19.99
N THR A 65 -2.38 22.50 -20.91
CA THR A 65 -2.60 21.45 -21.90
C THR A 65 -2.72 20.09 -21.24
N ASP A 66 -1.80 19.72 -20.34
CA ASP A 66 -1.75 18.39 -19.75
C ASP A 66 -2.94 18.09 -18.81
N PRO A 67 -3.41 19.00 -17.93
CA PRO A 67 -4.68 18.86 -17.22
C PRO A 67 -5.90 18.69 -18.14
N LYS A 68 -6.01 19.50 -19.20
CA LYS A 68 -7.12 19.42 -20.15
C LYS A 68 -7.10 18.11 -20.94
N GLU A 69 -5.93 17.66 -21.37
CA GLU A 69 -5.76 16.38 -22.07
C GLU A 69 -6.02 15.20 -21.14
N LEU A 70 -5.70 15.29 -19.85
CA LEU A 70 -6.08 14.29 -18.86
C LEU A 70 -7.62 14.20 -18.72
N LEU A 71 -8.30 15.34 -18.57
CA LEU A 71 -9.76 15.37 -18.48
C LEU A 71 -10.43 14.78 -19.73
N LYS A 72 -9.92 15.12 -20.92
CA LYS A 72 -10.40 14.53 -22.19
C LYS A 72 -10.16 13.02 -22.23
N HIS A 73 -8.99 12.56 -21.79
CA HIS A 73 -8.66 11.13 -21.74
C HIS A 73 -9.62 10.38 -20.82
N PHE A 74 -9.87 10.87 -19.61
CA PHE A 74 -10.80 10.24 -18.68
C PHE A 74 -12.26 10.29 -19.14
N SER A 75 -12.69 11.40 -19.74
CA SER A 75 -14.03 11.49 -20.33
C SER A 75 -14.21 10.42 -21.41
N ARG A 76 -13.22 10.26 -22.30
CA ARG A 76 -13.22 9.19 -23.31
C ARG A 76 -13.21 7.79 -22.70
N MET A 77 -12.42 7.56 -21.66
CA MET A 77 -12.40 6.27 -20.95
C MET A 77 -13.77 5.93 -20.36
N LYS A 78 -14.45 6.92 -19.76
CA LYS A 78 -15.80 6.79 -19.22
C LYS A 78 -16.86 6.49 -20.29
N GLU A 79 -16.75 7.14 -21.44
CA GLU A 79 -17.61 6.89 -22.60
C GLU A 79 -17.44 5.47 -23.14
N LEU A 80 -16.19 5.00 -23.25
CA LEU A 80 -15.88 3.65 -23.75
C LEU A 80 -16.26 2.56 -22.75
N ASN A 81 -16.14 2.83 -21.46
CA ASN A 81 -16.47 1.89 -20.40
C ASN A 81 -17.18 2.60 -19.23
N PRO A 82 -18.51 2.45 -19.10
CA PRO A 82 -19.27 3.05 -17.99
C PRO A 82 -18.80 2.64 -16.60
N ASN A 83 -18.11 1.50 -16.48
CA ASN A 83 -17.54 1.04 -15.21
C ASN A 83 -16.23 1.76 -14.86
N PHE A 84 -15.55 2.45 -15.78
CA PHE A 84 -14.49 3.37 -15.41
C PHE A 84 -15.06 4.50 -14.53
N PHE A 85 -14.36 4.89 -13.47
CA PHE A 85 -14.77 6.00 -12.60
C PHE A 85 -13.61 6.98 -12.43
N PHE A 86 -13.94 8.27 -12.43
CA PHE A 86 -12.99 9.31 -12.08
C PHE A 86 -13.71 10.52 -11.51
N GLU A 87 -12.99 11.29 -10.70
CA GLU A 87 -13.40 12.57 -10.18
C GLU A 87 -12.18 13.51 -10.17
N ILE A 88 -12.38 14.76 -10.59
CA ILE A 88 -11.31 15.77 -10.62
C ILE A 88 -11.79 17.00 -9.88
N ASP A 89 -11.04 17.39 -8.87
CA ASP A 89 -11.19 18.67 -8.20
C ASP A 89 -10.22 19.69 -8.79
N MET A 90 -10.73 20.88 -9.10
CA MET A 90 -9.98 21.98 -9.68
C MET A 90 -10.12 23.23 -8.82
N ASP A 91 -9.05 24.00 -8.72
CA ASP A 91 -9.07 25.29 -8.02
C ASP A 91 -9.73 26.41 -8.84
N GLU A 92 -9.83 27.59 -8.23
CA GLU A 92 -10.37 28.80 -8.85
C GLU A 92 -9.61 29.23 -10.13
N ASN A 93 -8.37 28.77 -10.30
CA ASN A 93 -7.53 29.02 -11.47
C ASN A 93 -7.57 27.85 -12.47
N HIS A 94 -8.55 26.94 -12.36
CA HIS A 94 -8.68 25.73 -13.19
C HIS A 94 -7.47 24.78 -13.13
N SER A 95 -6.65 24.87 -12.08
CA SER A 95 -5.56 23.93 -11.82
C SER A 95 -6.08 22.73 -11.07
N ILE A 96 -5.67 21.53 -11.49
CA ILE A 96 -6.04 20.28 -10.81
C ILE A 96 -5.46 20.27 -9.40
N ARG A 97 -6.32 20.12 -8.40
CA ARG A 97 -5.95 19.87 -7.00
C ARG A 97 -5.89 18.39 -6.73
N ASN A 98 -6.99 17.69 -7.05
CA ASN A 98 -7.18 16.30 -6.71
C ASN A 98 -7.70 15.54 -7.92
N VAL A 99 -7.25 14.31 -8.07
CA VAL A 99 -7.72 13.39 -9.11
C VAL A 99 -7.90 12.04 -8.47
N PHE A 100 -9.12 11.52 -8.43
CA PHE A 100 -9.37 10.13 -8.11
C PHE A 100 -9.77 9.39 -9.38
N TRP A 101 -9.25 8.18 -9.57
CA TRP A 101 -9.73 7.31 -10.64
C TRP A 101 -9.61 5.83 -10.28
N ALA A 102 -10.51 5.04 -10.84
CA ALA A 102 -10.55 3.60 -10.72
C ALA A 102 -11.00 2.98 -12.04
N ASP A 103 -10.17 2.07 -12.56
CA ASP A 103 -10.49 1.30 -13.75
C ASP A 103 -11.63 0.30 -13.45
N ALA A 104 -12.31 -0.18 -14.50
CA ALA A 104 -13.42 -1.12 -14.34
C ALA A 104 -12.99 -2.39 -13.59
N TRP A 105 -11.78 -2.88 -13.84
CA TRP A 105 -11.19 -4.01 -13.12
C TRP A 105 -10.99 -3.70 -11.64
N CYS A 106 -10.39 -2.54 -11.33
CA CYS A 106 -10.17 -2.09 -9.95
C CYS A 106 -11.49 -2.05 -9.14
N ARG A 107 -12.57 -1.57 -9.77
CA ARG A 107 -13.89 -1.52 -9.14
C ARG A 107 -14.52 -2.90 -8.99
N ALA A 108 -14.36 -3.78 -9.97
CA ALA A 108 -14.79 -5.17 -9.83
C ALA A 108 -14.03 -5.88 -8.72
N ALA A 109 -12.70 -5.69 -8.65
CA ALA A 109 -11.85 -6.22 -7.60
C ALA A 109 -12.25 -5.69 -6.21
N TRP A 110 -12.68 -4.42 -6.09
CA TRP A 110 -13.19 -3.87 -4.83
C TRP A 110 -14.38 -4.67 -4.28
N GLU A 111 -15.31 -5.11 -5.13
CA GLU A 111 -16.49 -5.87 -4.69
C GLU A 111 -16.14 -7.25 -4.10
N TYR A 112 -14.99 -7.83 -4.47
CA TYR A 112 -14.56 -9.14 -3.98
C TYR A 112 -13.45 -9.08 -2.92
N PHE A 113 -12.60 -8.04 -2.97
CA PHE A 113 -11.34 -7.95 -2.21
C PHE A 113 -11.22 -6.64 -1.41
N GLY A 114 -12.32 -5.88 -1.29
CA GLY A 114 -12.38 -4.60 -0.56
C GLY A 114 -12.45 -4.74 0.97
N ASP A 115 -12.48 -5.97 1.51
CA ASP A 115 -12.55 -6.21 2.95
C ASP A 115 -11.31 -5.75 3.71
N VAL A 116 -10.15 -5.82 3.06
CA VAL A 116 -8.87 -5.34 3.61
C VAL A 116 -8.15 -4.54 2.55
N VAL A 117 -7.93 -3.25 2.85
CA VAL A 117 -7.31 -2.30 1.92
C VAL A 117 -6.18 -1.56 2.61
N THR A 118 -5.04 -1.49 1.92
CA THR A 118 -3.93 -0.63 2.30
C THR A 118 -3.87 0.56 1.36
N VAL A 119 -3.53 1.73 1.90
CA VAL A 119 -3.26 2.92 1.11
C VAL A 119 -1.78 3.21 1.18
N ASP A 120 -1.12 3.11 0.03
CA ASP A 120 0.29 3.45 -0.10
C ASP A 120 0.44 4.81 -0.77
N THR A 121 1.03 5.75 -0.04
CA THR A 121 1.33 7.12 -0.49
C THR A 121 2.84 7.39 -0.60
N THR A 122 3.65 6.35 -0.40
CA THR A 122 5.11 6.46 -0.30
C THR A 122 5.81 6.38 -1.65
N TYR A 123 5.07 6.06 -2.72
CA TYR A 123 5.59 5.97 -4.07
C TYR A 123 5.87 7.36 -4.68
N LYS A 124 6.81 7.39 -5.63
CA LYS A 124 7.30 8.60 -6.30
C LYS A 124 6.14 9.45 -6.86
N THR A 125 6.25 10.76 -6.71
CA THR A 125 5.33 11.76 -7.30
C THR A 125 5.57 11.92 -8.80
N ASN A 126 4.73 12.68 -9.50
CA ASN A 126 4.90 13.02 -10.93
C ASN A 126 5.69 14.34 -11.13
N ARG A 127 5.79 14.86 -12.38
CA ARG A 127 6.56 16.10 -12.67
C ARG A 127 6.04 17.33 -11.92
N TYR A 128 4.78 17.29 -11.48
CA TYR A 128 4.08 18.33 -10.72
C TYR A 128 4.32 18.23 -9.21
N ASP A 129 5.08 17.23 -8.77
CA ASP A 129 5.27 16.89 -7.36
C ASP A 129 3.95 16.56 -6.63
N MET A 130 2.88 16.23 -7.36
CA MET A 130 1.63 15.78 -6.73
C MET A 130 1.85 14.41 -6.07
N PRO A 131 1.49 14.24 -4.79
CA PRO A 131 1.50 12.95 -4.12
C PRO A 131 0.63 11.95 -4.87
N PHE A 132 1.13 10.73 -5.04
CA PHE A 132 0.39 9.61 -5.61
C PHE A 132 0.03 8.65 -4.49
N GLY A 133 -1.27 8.33 -4.37
CA GLY A 133 -1.78 7.31 -3.49
C GLY A 133 -2.35 6.14 -4.31
N SER A 134 -1.99 4.91 -3.96
CA SER A 134 -2.60 3.70 -4.51
C SER A 134 -3.36 2.95 -3.43
N PHE A 135 -4.59 2.53 -3.76
CA PHE A 135 -5.38 1.61 -2.94
C PHE A 135 -5.06 0.19 -3.37
N VAL A 136 -4.61 -0.63 -2.44
CA VAL A 136 -4.09 -1.98 -2.71
C VAL A 136 -4.78 -2.98 -1.79
N GLY A 137 -5.35 -4.01 -2.39
CA GLY A 137 -5.90 -5.18 -1.69
C GLY A 137 -5.13 -6.45 -2.02
N VAL A 138 -5.68 -7.59 -1.61
CA VAL A 138 -5.15 -8.93 -1.90
C VAL A 138 -6.23 -9.76 -2.57
N ASN A 139 -5.92 -10.34 -3.73
CA ASN A 139 -6.86 -11.21 -4.45
C ASN A 139 -6.83 -12.65 -3.91
N HIS A 140 -7.66 -13.53 -4.48
CA HIS A 140 -7.79 -14.95 -4.12
C HIS A 140 -6.54 -15.80 -4.35
N HIS A 141 -5.49 -15.26 -5.00
CA HIS A 141 -4.18 -15.90 -5.15
C HIS A 141 -3.16 -15.45 -4.09
N GLY A 142 -3.56 -14.56 -3.16
CA GLY A 142 -2.64 -13.95 -2.20
C GLY A 142 -1.77 -12.87 -2.82
N MET A 143 -2.09 -12.42 -4.03
CA MET A 143 -1.32 -11.40 -4.75
C MET A 143 -1.95 -10.01 -4.58
N PHE A 144 -1.12 -8.98 -4.63
CA PHE A 144 -1.60 -7.60 -4.63
C PHE A 144 -2.49 -7.30 -5.82
N THR A 145 -3.63 -6.67 -5.56
CA THR A 145 -4.52 -6.14 -6.58
C THR A 145 -4.72 -4.64 -6.38
N LEU A 146 -4.81 -3.90 -7.49
CA LEU A 146 -5.02 -2.46 -7.46
C LEU A 146 -6.52 -2.19 -7.43
N LEU A 147 -6.94 -1.38 -6.46
CA LEU A 147 -8.34 -1.08 -6.21
C LEU A 147 -8.74 0.35 -6.61
N GLY A 148 -7.75 1.18 -6.90
CA GLY A 148 -7.93 2.56 -7.33
C GLY A 148 -6.70 3.38 -6.99
N CYS A 149 -6.75 4.66 -7.33
CA CYS A 149 -5.64 5.57 -7.08
C CYS A 149 -6.07 7.02 -7.06
N VAL A 150 -5.22 7.84 -6.45
CA VAL A 150 -5.45 9.25 -6.24
C VAL A 150 -4.17 10.05 -6.48
N PHE A 151 -4.32 11.23 -7.07
CA PHE A 151 -3.36 12.33 -6.90
C PHE A 151 -4.00 13.37 -5.99
N GLU A 152 -3.42 13.63 -4.83
CA GLU A 152 -4.01 14.58 -3.89
C GLU A 152 -2.94 15.22 -3.00
N TRP A 153 -3.00 16.55 -2.84
CA TRP A 153 -2.03 17.31 -2.02
C TRP A 153 -2.33 17.25 -0.52
N LEU A 154 -3.61 17.17 -0.14
CA LEU A 154 -4.08 17.29 1.25
C LEU A 154 -4.40 15.95 1.95
N PHE A 155 -4.34 14.84 1.22
CA PHE A 155 -4.71 13.49 1.66
C PHE A 155 -4.01 13.09 2.97
N LEU A 156 -2.75 13.51 3.16
CA LEU A 156 -1.97 13.17 4.34
C LEU A 156 -2.47 13.83 5.63
N ALA A 157 -3.14 14.98 5.56
CA ALA A 157 -3.64 15.69 6.74
C ALA A 157 -4.89 15.02 7.32
N ASP A 158 -5.87 14.69 6.45
CA ASP A 158 -7.12 14.04 6.85
C ASP A 158 -6.88 12.56 7.17
N MET A 159 -6.04 11.85 6.41
CA MET A 159 -5.67 10.46 6.72
C MET A 159 -4.99 10.34 8.10
N PHE A 160 -4.23 11.35 8.55
CA PHE A 160 -3.64 11.37 9.89
C PHE A 160 -4.67 11.55 11.01
N ALA A 161 -5.80 12.22 10.75
CA ALA A 161 -6.90 12.28 11.70
C ALA A 161 -7.46 10.86 11.95
N ASP A 162 -7.56 10.06 10.89
CA ASP A 162 -8.05 8.67 10.93
C ASP A 162 -6.97 7.61 11.13
N ARG A 163 -5.82 7.99 11.71
CA ARG A 163 -4.67 7.09 11.97
C ARG A 163 -4.99 5.81 12.75
N HIS A 164 -6.10 5.79 13.47
CA HIS A 164 -6.58 4.59 14.17
C HIS A 164 -7.00 3.47 13.19
N MET A 165 -7.30 3.79 11.93
CA MET A 165 -7.67 2.84 10.88
C MET A 165 -6.47 2.18 10.18
N TRP A 166 -5.25 2.74 10.30
CA TRP A 166 -4.08 2.26 9.55
C TRP A 166 -2.72 2.28 10.29
N VAL A 167 -2.63 2.78 11.53
CA VAL A 167 -1.43 2.62 12.39
C VAL A 167 -1.46 1.30 13.18
N PRO A 168 -0.48 0.38 12.98
CA PRO A 168 -0.47 -0.99 13.55
C PRO A 168 -0.71 -1.15 15.04
N VAL A 169 -0.40 -0.13 15.85
CA VAL A 169 -0.58 -0.19 17.31
C VAL A 169 -2.06 -0.21 17.71
N PHE A 170 -2.99 0.24 16.85
CA PHE A 170 -4.40 0.35 17.17
C PHE A 170 -5.26 -0.86 16.76
N PHE A 171 -4.69 -1.86 16.07
CA PHE A 171 -5.46 -3.00 15.52
C PHE A 171 -4.64 -4.30 15.43
N LYS A 172 -3.73 -4.52 16.38
CA LYS A 172 -2.88 -5.73 16.44
C LYS A 172 -3.68 -7.05 16.40
N ASP A 173 -4.96 -6.99 16.77
CA ASP A 173 -5.85 -8.14 16.89
C ASP A 173 -6.85 -8.26 15.71
N GLU A 174 -6.75 -7.39 14.70
CA GLU A 174 -7.60 -7.41 13.50
C GLU A 174 -6.98 -8.26 12.38
N PHE A 175 -7.79 -8.66 11.40
CA PHE A 175 -7.35 -9.43 10.22
C PHE A 175 -6.80 -8.51 9.11
N TRP A 176 -5.62 -8.85 8.56
CA TRP A 176 -4.92 -8.04 7.55
C TRP A 176 -4.53 -8.83 6.29
N ALA A 177 -4.94 -10.09 6.14
CA ALA A 177 -4.56 -10.95 5.01
C ALA A 177 -3.03 -10.96 4.73
N GLY A 178 -2.20 -10.84 5.78
CA GLY A 178 -0.74 -10.79 5.62
C GLY A 178 -0.17 -9.43 5.18
N MET A 179 -1.00 -8.38 5.07
CA MET A 179 -0.62 -7.02 4.71
C MET A 179 0.10 -6.26 5.84
N ARG A 180 1.41 -6.49 6.01
CA ARG A 180 2.25 -5.73 6.95
C ARG A 180 3.00 -4.59 6.23
N SER A 181 2.72 -3.35 6.62
CA SER A 181 3.04 -2.11 5.88
C SER A 181 4.41 -2.00 5.18
N THR A 182 5.53 -2.45 5.76
CA THR A 182 6.87 -2.16 5.23
C THR A 182 7.34 -3.08 4.08
N GLN A 183 7.06 -4.38 4.13
CA GLN A 183 7.42 -5.30 3.03
C GLN A 183 6.48 -5.12 1.82
N HIS A 184 5.28 -4.59 2.10
CA HIS A 184 4.21 -4.39 1.14
C HIS A 184 4.48 -3.20 0.22
N SER A 185 4.88 -2.04 0.79
CA SER A 185 5.28 -0.89 0.00
C SER A 185 6.47 -1.21 -0.92
N GLU A 186 7.45 -2.00 -0.45
CA GLU A 186 8.60 -2.39 -1.27
C GLU A 186 8.19 -3.25 -2.48
N SER A 187 7.26 -4.19 -2.29
CA SER A 187 6.77 -5.06 -3.36
C SER A 187 5.96 -4.28 -4.40
N ILE A 188 5.01 -3.44 -3.97
CA ILE A 188 4.21 -2.65 -4.91
C ILE A 188 5.05 -1.57 -5.62
N HIS A 189 6.05 -0.99 -4.95
CA HIS A 189 7.02 -0.09 -5.58
C HIS A 189 7.79 -0.79 -6.70
N SER A 190 8.18 -2.05 -6.52
CA SER A 190 8.86 -2.83 -7.56
C SER A 190 7.99 -3.07 -8.80
N VAL A 191 6.67 -3.13 -8.61
CA VAL A 191 5.69 -3.21 -9.70
C VAL A 191 5.64 -1.86 -10.41
N PHE A 192 5.42 -0.78 -9.67
CA PHE A 192 5.29 0.56 -10.23
C PHE A 192 6.56 1.06 -10.92
N ASP A 193 7.75 0.74 -10.42
CA ASP A 193 9.04 1.17 -11.00
C ASP A 193 9.26 0.68 -12.44
N LYS A 194 8.49 -0.31 -12.91
CA LYS A 194 8.51 -0.77 -14.30
C LYS A 194 7.75 0.17 -15.26
N TYR A 195 6.84 0.99 -14.74
CA TYR A 195 5.89 1.79 -15.53
C TYR A 195 5.98 3.29 -15.21
N LEU A 196 6.02 3.63 -13.93
CA LEU A 196 5.83 4.99 -13.44
C LEU A 196 7.16 5.73 -13.31
N ASN A 197 7.13 7.03 -13.62
CA ASN A 197 8.33 7.86 -13.63
C ASN A 197 8.02 9.25 -13.08
N SER A 198 8.82 9.72 -12.11
CA SER A 198 8.64 11.04 -11.51
C SER A 198 8.77 12.24 -12.44
N LYS A 199 9.29 12.05 -13.66
CA LYS A 199 9.41 13.09 -14.68
C LYS A 199 8.23 13.10 -15.66
N SER A 200 7.29 12.17 -15.55
CA SER A 200 6.14 12.10 -16.46
C SER A 200 5.14 13.23 -16.21
N SER A 201 4.46 13.64 -17.28
CA SER A 201 3.25 14.46 -17.18
C SER A 201 2.11 13.70 -16.47
N LEU A 202 1.00 14.35 -16.12
CA LEU A 202 -0.15 13.70 -15.49
C LEU A 202 -0.74 12.65 -16.43
N LEU A 203 -1.01 13.03 -17.69
CA LEU A 203 -1.56 12.10 -18.68
C LEU A 203 -0.62 10.93 -18.95
N GLN A 204 0.69 11.20 -19.07
CA GLN A 204 1.68 10.14 -19.26
C GLN A 204 1.73 9.19 -18.07
N PHE A 205 1.68 9.71 -16.85
CA PHE A 205 1.64 8.89 -15.64
C PHE A 205 0.41 7.98 -15.65
N VAL A 206 -0.77 8.55 -15.88
CA VAL A 206 -2.05 7.82 -15.91
C VAL A 206 -2.04 6.71 -16.95
N ARG A 207 -1.54 6.99 -18.16
CA ARG A 207 -1.43 5.95 -19.20
C ARG A 207 -0.49 4.81 -18.80
N GLN A 208 0.62 5.11 -18.14
CA GLN A 208 1.53 4.07 -17.66
C GLN A 208 0.95 3.30 -16.48
N TYR A 209 0.21 3.97 -15.60
CA TYR A 209 -0.55 3.32 -14.54
C TYR A 209 -1.59 2.35 -15.10
N GLN A 210 -2.33 2.75 -16.15
CA GLN A 210 -3.28 1.87 -16.83
C GLN A 210 -2.60 0.63 -17.43
N ASN A 211 -1.41 0.78 -18.02
CA ASN A 211 -0.62 -0.37 -18.48
C ASN A 211 -0.23 -1.31 -17.32
N CYS A 212 0.09 -0.74 -16.15
CA CYS A 212 0.36 -1.51 -14.94
C CYS A 212 -0.87 -2.28 -14.46
N VAL A 213 -2.06 -1.67 -14.49
CA VAL A 213 -3.33 -2.33 -14.12
C VAL A 213 -3.63 -3.49 -15.08
N ILE A 214 -3.47 -3.28 -16.38
CA ILE A 214 -3.68 -4.32 -17.40
C ILE A 214 -2.71 -5.50 -17.21
N ASP A 215 -1.42 -5.24 -16.93
CA ASP A 215 -0.45 -6.31 -16.65
C ASP A 215 -0.78 -7.08 -15.37
N LYS A 216 -1.33 -6.40 -14.35
CA LYS A 216 -1.80 -7.03 -13.12
C LYS A 216 -3.01 -7.92 -13.35
N GLU A 217 -4.00 -7.43 -14.10
CA GLU A 217 -5.19 -8.20 -14.53
C GLU A 217 -4.75 -9.45 -15.31
N GLN A 218 -3.88 -9.28 -16.30
CA GLN A 218 -3.38 -10.39 -17.11
C GLN A 218 -2.69 -11.47 -16.27
N LYS A 219 -1.89 -11.08 -15.28
CA LYS A 219 -1.23 -12.02 -14.35
C LYS A 219 -2.22 -12.77 -13.48
N GLU A 220 -3.28 -12.10 -13.01
CA GLU A 220 -4.34 -12.77 -12.25
C GLU A 220 -5.04 -13.83 -13.10
N LEU A 221 -5.40 -13.49 -14.34
CA LEU A 221 -5.99 -14.44 -15.29
C LEU A 221 -5.07 -15.62 -15.63
N GLU A 222 -3.76 -15.39 -15.69
CA GLU A 222 -2.76 -16.45 -15.90
C GLU A 222 -2.67 -17.40 -14.70
N CYS A 223 -2.78 -16.88 -13.47
CA CYS A 223 -2.86 -17.67 -12.25
C CYS A 223 -4.16 -18.48 -12.20
N ASP A 224 -5.30 -17.89 -12.54
CA ASP A 224 -6.59 -18.60 -12.66
C ASP A 224 -6.49 -19.75 -13.66
N ALA A 225 -5.93 -19.48 -14.84
CA ALA A 225 -5.72 -20.50 -15.86
C ALA A 225 -4.74 -21.58 -15.40
N ALA A 226 -3.76 -21.25 -14.55
CA ALA A 226 -2.84 -22.22 -13.97
C ALA A 226 -3.54 -23.16 -12.99
N ASP A 227 -4.48 -22.66 -12.20
CA ASP A 227 -5.22 -23.44 -11.23
C ASP A 227 -6.16 -24.45 -11.87
N LEU A 228 -6.71 -24.11 -13.04
CA LEU A 228 -7.52 -25.02 -13.84
C LEU A 228 -6.72 -26.20 -14.42
N ARG A 229 -5.38 -26.12 -14.47
CA ARG A 229 -4.54 -27.19 -15.05
C ARG A 229 -4.30 -28.37 -14.12
N GLY A 230 -4.49 -28.21 -12.81
CA GLY A 230 -4.29 -29.31 -11.87
C GLY A 230 -4.26 -28.86 -10.43
N ILE A 231 -4.46 -29.84 -9.54
CA ILE A 231 -4.52 -29.65 -8.10
C ILE A 231 -3.19 -30.13 -7.49
N ILE A 232 -2.64 -29.36 -6.55
CA ILE A 232 -1.46 -29.77 -5.79
C ILE A 232 -1.85 -30.85 -4.77
N PRO A 233 -1.17 -32.01 -4.73
CA PRO A 233 -1.51 -33.09 -3.79
C PRO A 233 -1.23 -32.69 -2.34
N CYS A 234 -2.05 -33.18 -1.41
CA CYS A 234 -1.82 -33.01 0.02
C CYS A 234 -0.50 -33.69 0.46
N VAL A 235 0.24 -33.05 1.36
CA VAL A 235 1.46 -33.60 1.97
C VAL A 235 1.16 -34.47 3.19
N SER A 236 -0.05 -34.36 3.75
CA SER A 236 -0.52 -35.18 4.87
C SER A 236 -1.86 -35.85 4.57
N SER A 237 -2.24 -36.80 5.43
CA SER A 237 -3.57 -37.43 5.42
C SER A 237 -4.64 -36.61 6.15
N SER A 238 -4.34 -35.37 6.53
CA SER A 238 -5.20 -34.54 7.36
C SER A 238 -6.48 -34.13 6.60
N PRO A 239 -7.69 -34.37 7.15
CA PRO A 239 -8.94 -33.95 6.52
C PRO A 239 -9.04 -32.43 6.34
N ILE A 240 -8.42 -31.64 7.23
CA ILE A 240 -8.44 -30.17 7.15
C ILE A 240 -7.57 -29.66 5.99
N GLU A 241 -6.42 -30.29 5.72
CA GLU A 241 -5.58 -29.95 4.56
C GLU A 241 -6.35 -30.22 3.26
N LYS A 242 -7.03 -31.38 3.18
CA LYS A 242 -7.86 -31.74 2.03
C LYS A 242 -9.03 -30.79 1.80
N ARG A 243 -9.52 -30.13 2.85
CA ARG A 243 -10.54 -29.08 2.71
C ARG A 243 -9.94 -27.84 2.08
N PHE A 244 -8.80 -27.35 2.57
CA PHE A 244 -8.11 -26.20 1.97
C PHE A 244 -7.75 -26.44 0.50
N GLN A 245 -7.29 -27.64 0.14
CA GLN A 245 -7.00 -28.02 -1.26
C GLN A 245 -8.19 -27.80 -2.21
N ARG A 246 -9.42 -27.96 -1.72
CA ARG A 246 -10.65 -27.84 -2.54
C ARG A 246 -11.16 -26.42 -2.65
N GLU A 247 -10.96 -25.63 -1.60
CA GLU A 247 -11.54 -24.29 -1.48
C GLU A 247 -10.55 -23.20 -1.94
N TYR A 248 -9.24 -23.44 -1.83
CA TYR A 248 -8.21 -22.44 -2.11
C TYR A 248 -7.62 -22.59 -3.50
N THR A 249 -7.15 -21.47 -4.04
CA THR A 249 -6.24 -21.44 -5.20
C THR A 249 -4.98 -22.23 -4.90
N ASN A 250 -4.28 -22.72 -5.93
CA ASN A 250 -3.05 -23.47 -5.68
C ASN A 250 -1.98 -22.60 -5.00
N SER A 251 -1.95 -21.30 -5.30
CA SER A 251 -1.06 -20.34 -4.63
C SER A 251 -1.32 -20.33 -3.13
N MET A 252 -2.56 -20.05 -2.73
CA MET A 252 -2.94 -20.01 -1.31
C MET A 252 -2.83 -21.37 -0.63
N PHE A 253 -3.09 -22.47 -1.36
CA PHE A 253 -2.94 -23.81 -0.81
C PHE A 253 -1.48 -24.16 -0.53
N ARG A 254 -0.51 -23.69 -1.32
CA ARG A 254 0.92 -23.88 -1.01
C ARG A 254 1.29 -23.23 0.32
N ASP A 255 0.80 -22.03 0.58
CA ASP A 255 1.05 -21.35 1.85
C ASP A 255 0.49 -22.16 3.02
N VAL A 256 -0.70 -22.77 2.86
CA VAL A 256 -1.24 -23.70 3.84
C VAL A 256 -0.32 -24.93 4.01
N GLN A 257 0.14 -25.54 2.92
CA GLN A 257 1.02 -26.71 3.00
C GLN A 257 2.33 -26.42 3.73
N ASP A 258 2.93 -25.25 3.50
CA ASP A 258 4.12 -24.82 4.22
C ASP A 258 3.88 -24.77 5.74
N GLN A 259 2.68 -24.41 6.17
CA GLN A 259 2.31 -24.43 7.61
C GLN A 259 2.11 -25.84 8.14
N PHE A 260 1.53 -26.73 7.34
CA PHE A 260 1.42 -28.15 7.70
C PHE A 260 2.80 -28.81 7.82
N ILE A 261 3.77 -28.41 6.99
CA ILE A 261 5.15 -28.87 7.09
C ILE A 261 5.80 -28.29 8.34
N LYS A 262 5.71 -26.97 8.57
CA LYS A 262 6.27 -26.29 9.75
C LYS A 262 5.71 -26.78 11.08
N LYS A 263 4.51 -27.39 11.07
CA LYS A 263 3.99 -28.09 12.26
C LYS A 263 4.95 -29.16 12.78
N ALA A 264 5.72 -29.81 11.91
CA ALA A 264 6.71 -30.80 12.33
C ALA A 264 7.83 -30.20 13.19
N ASP A 265 8.04 -28.89 13.12
CA ASP A 265 9.03 -28.16 13.93
C ASP A 265 8.45 -27.69 15.28
N CYS A 266 7.19 -28.01 15.59
CA CYS A 266 6.49 -27.57 16.80
C CYS A 266 6.20 -28.73 17.75
N ASP A 267 6.65 -28.58 19.00
CA ASP A 267 6.38 -29.52 20.09
C ASP A 267 5.50 -28.89 21.17
N ILE A 268 4.52 -29.63 21.67
CA ILE A 268 3.70 -29.19 22.80
C ILE A 268 4.46 -29.53 24.08
N SER A 269 4.90 -28.50 24.80
CA SER A 269 5.69 -28.65 26.03
C SER A 269 4.81 -28.82 27.27
N SER A 270 3.65 -28.15 27.32
CA SER A 270 2.68 -28.34 28.40
C SER A 270 1.25 -28.04 27.96
N VAL A 271 0.28 -28.65 28.63
CA VAL A 271 -1.16 -28.39 28.44
C VAL A 271 -1.82 -28.19 29.79
N ASN A 272 -2.29 -26.98 30.03
CA ASN A 272 -2.95 -26.57 31.26
C ASN A 272 -4.44 -26.31 31.02
N HIS A 273 -5.26 -26.59 32.02
CA HIS A 273 -6.71 -26.38 31.97
C HIS A 273 -7.10 -25.26 32.93
N HIS A 274 -7.69 -24.20 32.39
CA HIS A 274 -8.15 -23.04 33.15
C HIS A 274 -9.65 -22.83 32.89
N GLY A 275 -10.49 -23.46 33.72
CA GLY A 275 -11.94 -23.37 33.59
C GLY A 275 -12.43 -23.85 32.23
N THR A 276 -12.94 -22.94 31.41
CA THR A 276 -13.44 -23.19 30.04
C THR A 276 -12.39 -23.09 28.96
N SER A 277 -11.12 -22.85 29.32
CA SER A 277 -10.01 -22.69 28.38
C SER A 277 -8.94 -23.74 28.56
N LYS A 278 -8.37 -24.21 27.44
CA LYS A 278 -7.14 -24.99 27.41
C LYS A 278 -6.00 -24.08 26.98
N VAL A 279 -4.90 -24.10 27.72
CA VAL A 279 -3.70 -23.30 27.44
C VAL A 279 -2.57 -24.26 27.15
N CYS A 280 -2.03 -24.20 25.94
CA CYS A 280 -0.92 -25.02 25.47
C CYS A 280 0.33 -24.16 25.34
N GLU A 281 1.44 -24.62 25.89
CA GLU A 281 2.76 -24.07 25.56
C GLU A 281 3.34 -24.87 24.39
N VAL A 282 3.78 -24.16 23.35
CA VAL A 282 4.32 -24.74 22.12
C VAL A 282 5.72 -24.20 21.89
N ASP A 283 6.69 -25.11 21.76
CA ASP A 283 8.07 -24.79 21.42
C ASP A 283 8.29 -25.06 19.94
N GLN A 284 8.63 -24.01 19.18
CA GLN A 284 8.95 -24.11 17.76
C GLN A 284 10.48 -24.09 17.57
N GLN A 285 11.02 -25.12 16.92
CA GLN A 285 12.41 -25.17 16.47
C GLN A 285 12.61 -24.32 15.21
N LYS A 286 13.69 -23.54 15.20
CA LYS A 286 14.12 -22.71 14.06
C LYS A 286 15.60 -22.89 13.82
N MET A 287 16.01 -22.94 12.56
CA MET A 287 17.43 -22.96 12.18
C MET A 287 17.90 -21.54 11.89
N VAL A 288 18.89 -21.07 12.64
CA VAL A 288 19.51 -19.74 12.47
C VAL A 288 21.02 -19.92 12.41
N PHE A 289 21.64 -19.62 11.27
CA PHE A 289 23.08 -19.86 11.02
C PHE A 289 23.52 -21.29 11.39
N ASP A 290 22.76 -22.29 10.94
CA ASP A 290 22.95 -23.72 11.24
C ASP A 290 22.86 -24.11 12.73
N MET A 291 22.39 -23.21 13.59
CA MET A 291 22.09 -23.47 15.00
C MET A 291 20.59 -23.64 15.22
N SER A 292 20.20 -24.65 16.00
CA SER A 292 18.81 -24.81 16.45
C SER A 292 18.49 -23.83 17.59
N VAL A 293 17.49 -22.99 17.35
CA VAL A 293 16.95 -22.02 18.31
C VAL A 293 15.47 -22.34 18.53
N TYR A 294 15.01 -22.23 19.77
CA TYR A 294 13.60 -22.47 20.11
C TYR A 294 12.88 -21.15 20.40
N SER A 295 11.68 -21.01 19.84
CA SER A 295 10.74 -19.93 20.17
C SER A 295 9.54 -20.54 20.90
N ARG A 296 9.23 -20.04 22.09
CA ARG A 296 8.07 -20.48 22.86
C ARG A 296 6.87 -19.59 22.58
N TYR A 297 5.73 -20.22 22.36
CA TYR A 297 4.44 -19.58 22.10
C TYR A 297 3.37 -20.14 23.03
N GLN A 298 2.42 -19.29 23.41
CA GLN A 298 1.24 -19.68 24.16
C GLN A 298 0.01 -19.72 23.24
N VAL A 299 -0.65 -20.88 23.19
CA VAL A 299 -1.89 -21.09 22.44
C VAL A 299 -3.04 -21.33 23.41
N VAL A 300 -4.07 -20.49 23.34
CA VAL A 300 -5.29 -20.57 24.15
C VAL A 300 -6.44 -21.05 23.27
N TYR A 301 -7.13 -22.10 23.69
CA TYR A 301 -8.34 -22.61 23.06
C TYR A 301 -9.53 -22.48 24.01
N CYS A 302 -10.56 -21.75 23.58
CA CYS A 302 -11.80 -21.57 24.32
C CYS A 302 -12.80 -22.69 23.98
N LEU A 303 -13.19 -23.50 24.97
CA LEU A 303 -14.12 -24.62 24.77
C LEU A 303 -15.55 -24.18 24.45
N GLN A 304 -15.94 -22.95 24.81
CA GLN A 304 -17.29 -22.44 24.61
C GLN A 304 -17.49 -21.85 23.21
N SER A 305 -16.57 -21.02 22.75
CA SER A 305 -16.64 -20.38 21.44
C SER A 305 -15.95 -21.19 20.35
N SER A 306 -15.13 -22.18 20.70
CA SER A 306 -14.20 -22.87 19.80
C SER A 306 -13.13 -21.96 19.18
N ASP A 307 -12.89 -20.78 19.79
CA ASP A 307 -11.84 -19.87 19.34
C ASP A 307 -10.46 -20.37 19.74
N VAL A 308 -9.50 -20.21 18.84
CA VAL A 308 -8.07 -20.48 19.05
C VAL A 308 -7.31 -19.17 18.91
N GLN A 309 -6.49 -18.85 19.90
CA GLN A 309 -5.64 -17.67 19.91
C GLN A 309 -4.20 -18.06 20.25
N CYS A 310 -3.26 -17.68 19.39
CA CYS A 310 -1.83 -17.74 19.67
C CYS A 310 -1.31 -16.34 20.02
N ASP A 311 -0.37 -16.24 20.96
CA ASP A 311 0.31 -14.98 21.34
C ASP A 311 1.18 -14.38 20.22
N CYS A 312 1.45 -15.14 19.15
CA CYS A 312 2.09 -14.63 17.94
C CYS A 312 1.15 -13.83 17.03
N PHE A 313 -0.18 -13.97 17.22
CA PHE A 313 -1.24 -13.35 16.42
C PHE A 313 -1.21 -13.64 14.90
N MET A 314 -0.42 -14.60 14.44
CA MET A 314 -0.22 -14.85 13.01
C MET A 314 -1.50 -15.32 12.31
N PHE A 315 -2.27 -16.22 12.93
CA PHE A 315 -3.55 -16.67 12.37
C PHE A 315 -4.58 -15.54 12.31
N GLN A 316 -4.66 -14.72 13.37
CA GLN A 316 -5.56 -13.58 13.42
C GLN A 316 -5.19 -12.55 12.37
N SER A 317 -3.89 -12.27 12.18
CA SER A 317 -3.43 -11.27 11.22
C SER A 317 -3.46 -11.75 9.77
N ASN A 318 -3.23 -13.04 9.51
CA ASN A 318 -3.02 -13.57 8.16
C ASN A 318 -4.13 -14.49 7.67
N GLY A 319 -4.98 -15.01 8.56
CA GLY A 319 -6.04 -15.99 8.24
C GLY A 319 -5.53 -17.40 7.88
N ILE A 320 -4.22 -17.53 7.74
CA ILE A 320 -3.48 -18.79 7.57
C ILE A 320 -2.45 -18.82 8.70
N LEU A 321 -2.32 -19.98 9.36
CA LEU A 321 -1.50 -20.16 10.58
C LEU A 321 -0.04 -19.77 10.37
#